data_AF-A0A7S0JYC3-F1
#
_entry.id   AF-A0A7S0JYC3-F1
#
_cell.length_a   1.000
_cell.length_b   1.000
_cell.length_c   1.000
_cell.angle_alpha   90.00
_cell.angle_beta   90.00
_cell.angle_gamma   90.00
#
_symmetry.space_group_name_H-M   'P 1'
#
loop_
_entity.id
_entity.type
_entity.pdbx_description
1 polymer ?
#
loop_
_entity_poly.entity_id
_entity_poly.type
_entity_poly.pdbx_seq_one_letter_code
_entity_poly.pdbx_strand_id
1 'polypeptide(L)'
;KMAAAAEGAAAGAPMEFVRGETDLFDYLNHMLKKRIMIIDGAMGTMIQKRKFDEAAFRGERFADYDRDIQGNNDVLSLTQPDAIREIHTQYLEAGADFVETNTFSGTTIAQADYGMEDLVHELNVASARLAREACDAVEARDRSRPRFVLGAVGPTNRTLSISPNVEDPGFRNVTFDELVVAYRQQVEALMEGGVDVILVETIFDTLNAKAAL
;
A
#
# COMPACT_ATOMS: atom_id res chain seq x y z
N LYS A 1 -37.66 24.42 -5.27
CA LYS A 1 -38.21 23.06 -5.51
C LYS A 1 -37.02 22.21 -5.94
N MET A 2 -36.47 21.25 -5.19
CA MET A 2 -37.01 20.41 -4.14
C MET A 2 -36.04 20.37 -2.94
N ALA A 3 -36.59 20.55 -1.74
CA ALA A 3 -35.96 20.17 -0.48
C ALA A 3 -37.00 19.29 0.22
N ALA A 4 -36.64 18.02 0.44
CA ALA A 4 -37.28 16.95 1.24
C ALA A 4 -36.83 15.62 0.62
N ALA A 5 -36.32 14.61 1.32
CA ALA A 5 -36.43 14.29 2.73
C ALA A 5 -35.16 13.52 3.17
N ALA A 6 -34.60 13.90 4.31
CA ALA A 6 -33.77 13.01 5.12
C ALA A 6 -34.64 12.54 6.28
N GLU A 7 -35.57 11.63 5.99
CA GLU A 7 -36.27 10.87 7.03
C GLU A 7 -35.38 9.71 7.49
N GLY A 8 -35.37 9.52 8.81
CA GLY A 8 -34.47 8.63 9.52
C GLY A 8 -34.39 7.22 8.95
N ALA A 9 -33.17 6.80 8.62
CA ALA A 9 -32.87 5.38 8.56
C ALA A 9 -32.96 4.84 10.00
N ALA A 10 -34.07 4.16 10.27
CA ALA A 10 -34.20 3.21 11.36
C ALA A 10 -32.94 2.34 11.46
N ALA A 11 -32.62 1.84 12.66
CA ALA A 11 -31.54 0.89 12.92
C ALA A 11 -31.69 -0.35 12.01
N GLY A 12 -31.18 -0.23 10.79
CA GLY A 12 -31.30 -1.22 9.74
C GLY A 12 -30.39 -2.40 10.03
N ALA A 13 -30.83 -3.58 9.58
CA ALA A 13 -30.11 -4.84 9.66
C ALA A 13 -28.60 -4.66 9.36
N PRO A 14 -27.72 -5.45 10.00
CA PRO A 14 -26.29 -5.39 9.72
C PRO A 14 -26.06 -5.51 8.21
N MET A 15 -25.42 -4.50 7.63
CA MET A 15 -24.97 -4.56 6.23
C MET A 15 -23.87 -5.61 6.19
N GLU A 16 -24.16 -6.76 5.60
CA GLU A 16 -23.18 -7.81 5.36
C GLU A 16 -22.30 -7.39 4.17
N PHE A 17 -20.98 -7.55 4.28
CA PHE A 17 -20.07 -7.30 3.18
C PHE A 17 -19.81 -8.60 2.42
N VAL A 18 -20.19 -8.62 1.14
CA VAL A 18 -19.89 -9.71 0.22
C VAL A 18 -18.95 -9.18 -0.86
N ARG A 19 -17.70 -9.67 -0.85
CA ARG A 19 -16.65 -9.21 -1.77
C ARG A 19 -17.06 -9.48 -3.23
N GLY A 20 -17.01 -8.44 -4.06
CA GLY A 20 -17.43 -8.50 -5.47
C GLY A 20 -18.92 -8.28 -5.71
N GLU A 21 -19.75 -8.22 -4.67
CA GLU A 21 -21.20 -7.95 -4.78
C GLU A 21 -21.60 -6.65 -4.07
N THR A 22 -21.05 -6.40 -2.88
CA THR A 22 -21.31 -5.19 -2.11
C THR A 22 -20.44 -4.04 -2.63
N ASP A 23 -21.06 -2.87 -2.84
CA ASP A 23 -20.31 -1.66 -3.14
C ASP A 23 -19.43 -1.28 -1.94
N LEU A 24 -18.11 -1.26 -2.17
CA LEU A 24 -17.13 -1.04 -1.11
C LEU A 24 -17.25 0.37 -0.53
N PHE A 25 -17.49 1.39 -1.36
CA PHE A 25 -17.58 2.77 -0.90
C PHE A 25 -18.78 2.97 0.03
N ASP A 26 -19.94 2.48 -0.36
CA ASP A 26 -21.16 2.54 0.45
C ASP A 26 -21.01 1.75 1.75
N TYR A 27 -20.40 0.56 1.69
CA TYR A 27 -20.10 -0.23 2.88
C TYR A 27 -19.19 0.52 3.86
N LEU A 28 -18.04 1.03 3.39
CA LEU A 28 -17.10 1.76 4.23
C LEU A 28 -17.75 3.03 4.81
N ASN A 29 -18.46 3.81 4.00
CA ASN A 29 -19.18 5.01 4.45
C ASN A 29 -20.25 4.68 5.50
N HIS A 30 -20.94 3.55 5.36
CA HIS A 30 -21.89 3.06 6.35
C HIS A 30 -21.20 2.67 7.66
N MET A 31 -20.11 1.91 7.58
CA MET A 31 -19.38 1.42 8.76
C MET A 31 -18.68 2.54 9.52
N LEU A 32 -18.06 3.50 8.82
CA LEU A 32 -17.38 4.66 9.42
C LEU A 32 -18.34 5.58 10.18
N LYS A 33 -19.65 5.57 9.86
CA LYS A 33 -20.68 6.29 10.65
C LYS A 33 -21.06 5.56 11.95
N LYS A 34 -20.76 4.27 12.06
CA LYS A 34 -21.18 3.40 13.18
C LYS A 34 -20.04 3.12 14.17
N ARG A 35 -18.80 3.03 13.69
CA ARG A 35 -17.64 2.74 14.52
C ARG A 35 -16.36 3.31 13.90
N ILE A 36 -15.34 3.42 14.74
CA ILE A 36 -13.97 3.64 14.30
C ILE A 36 -13.48 2.37 13.61
N MET A 37 -12.87 2.54 12.43
CA MET A 37 -12.14 1.47 11.75
C MET A 37 -10.64 1.71 11.92
N ILE A 38 -9.88 0.63 12.02
CA ILE A 38 -8.46 0.65 12.38
C ILE A 38 -7.60 0.27 11.17
N ILE A 39 -6.67 1.15 10.80
CA ILE A 39 -5.56 0.82 9.90
C ILE A 39 -4.43 0.21 10.73
N ASP A 40 -3.65 -0.67 10.14
CA ASP A 40 -2.53 -1.32 10.79
C ASP A 40 -1.42 -0.34 11.20
N GLY A 41 -0.33 -0.90 11.74
CA GLY A 41 0.82 -0.12 12.19
C GLY A 41 1.99 -0.20 11.21
N ALA A 42 3.10 0.41 11.61
CA ALA A 42 4.28 0.53 10.77
C ALA A 42 4.92 -0.84 10.38
N MET A 43 4.77 -1.22 9.11
CA MET A 43 5.46 -2.34 8.46
C MET A 43 6.99 -2.28 8.68
N GLY A 44 7.61 -1.13 8.40
CA GLY A 44 9.07 -0.95 8.55
C GLY A 44 9.58 -1.24 9.97
N THR A 45 8.83 -0.85 11.01
CA THR A 45 9.19 -1.13 12.41
C THR A 45 9.16 -2.64 12.70
N MET A 46 8.20 -3.36 12.12
CA MET A 46 8.08 -4.80 12.29
C MET A 46 9.18 -5.56 11.53
N ILE A 47 9.55 -5.09 10.34
CA ILE A 47 10.70 -5.60 9.57
C ILE A 47 12.00 -5.37 10.34
N GLN A 48 12.23 -4.17 10.90
CA GLN A 48 13.44 -3.86 11.68
C GLN A 48 13.65 -4.80 12.87
N LYS A 49 12.57 -5.23 13.53
CA LYS A 49 12.64 -6.20 14.64
C LYS A 49 13.15 -7.57 14.21
N ARG A 50 12.97 -7.95 12.94
CA ARG A 50 13.46 -9.23 12.37
C ARG A 50 14.96 -9.20 12.12
N LYS A 51 15.58 -8.02 12.04
CA LYS A 51 17.03 -7.82 11.83
C LYS A 51 17.56 -8.55 10.58
N PHE A 52 16.81 -8.46 9.48
CA PHE A 52 17.28 -8.99 8.20
C PHE A 52 18.58 -8.32 7.77
N ASP A 53 19.53 -9.16 7.34
CA ASP A 53 20.80 -8.76 6.74
C ASP A 53 20.71 -8.75 5.21
N GLU A 54 21.77 -8.32 4.54
CA GLU A 54 21.85 -8.27 3.08
C GLU A 54 21.48 -9.62 2.42
N ALA A 55 21.90 -10.75 3.01
CA ALA A 55 21.56 -12.07 2.49
C ALA A 55 20.05 -12.34 2.53
N ALA A 56 19.36 -11.94 3.60
CA ALA A 56 17.91 -12.04 3.69
C ALA A 56 17.19 -11.11 2.69
N PHE A 57 17.68 -9.88 2.49
CA PHE A 57 17.13 -8.97 1.48
C PHE A 57 17.28 -9.52 0.07
N ARG A 58 18.44 -10.13 -0.24
CA ARG A 58 18.71 -10.78 -1.54
C ARG A 58 17.90 -12.05 -1.77
N GLY A 59 17.70 -12.83 -0.73
CA GLY A 59 17.19 -14.20 -0.85
C GLY A 59 18.04 -15.01 -1.85
N GLU A 60 17.45 -16.09 -2.38
CA GLU A 60 18.12 -16.90 -3.41
C GLU A 60 18.20 -16.16 -4.76
N ARG A 61 17.17 -15.39 -5.09
CA ARG A 61 16.99 -14.78 -6.42
C ARG A 61 18.02 -13.70 -6.73
N PHE A 62 18.41 -12.89 -5.74
CA PHE A 62 19.31 -11.76 -5.93
C PHE A 62 20.67 -11.98 -5.25
N ALA A 63 21.06 -13.24 -5.01
CA ALA A 63 22.31 -13.58 -4.35
C ALA A 63 23.53 -12.89 -5.01
N ASP A 64 23.60 -12.92 -6.35
CA ASP A 64 24.70 -12.36 -7.14
C ASP A 64 24.41 -10.94 -7.67
N TYR A 65 23.45 -10.21 -7.08
CA TYR A 65 23.10 -8.85 -7.52
C TYR A 65 24.28 -7.87 -7.37
N ASP A 66 24.41 -6.92 -8.29
CA ASP A 66 25.63 -6.11 -8.48
C ASP A 66 25.88 -5.04 -7.40
N ARG A 67 24.92 -4.83 -6.50
CA ARG A 67 24.96 -3.81 -5.43
C ARG A 67 24.14 -4.25 -4.22
N ASP A 68 24.36 -3.58 -3.10
CA ASP A 68 23.61 -3.82 -1.87
C ASP A 68 22.15 -3.38 -2.01
N ILE A 69 21.22 -4.19 -1.48
CA ILE A 69 19.78 -3.91 -1.51
C ILE A 69 19.14 -3.91 -0.12
N GLN A 70 19.92 -4.12 0.95
CA GLN A 70 19.46 -3.94 2.32
C GLN A 70 18.90 -2.52 2.52
N GLY A 71 17.70 -2.47 3.09
CA GLY A 71 16.92 -1.25 3.25
C GLY A 71 15.79 -1.10 2.23
N ASN A 72 15.83 -1.82 1.10
CA ASN A 72 14.70 -1.92 0.18
C ASN A 72 13.62 -2.85 0.76
N ASN A 73 12.87 -2.38 1.77
CA ASN A 73 11.89 -3.22 2.47
C ASN A 73 10.83 -3.82 1.52
N ASP A 74 10.47 -3.09 0.47
CA ASP A 74 9.55 -3.52 -0.58
C ASP A 74 9.97 -4.87 -1.20
N VAL A 75 11.28 -5.10 -1.42
CA VAL A 75 11.81 -6.35 -2.02
C VAL A 75 11.56 -7.59 -1.16
N LEU A 76 11.34 -7.41 0.15
CA LEU A 76 11.06 -8.51 1.07
C LEU A 76 9.72 -9.18 0.78
N SER A 77 8.81 -8.55 0.03
CA SER A 77 7.62 -9.22 -0.48
C SER A 77 7.95 -10.33 -1.49
N LEU A 78 9.13 -10.29 -2.13
CA LEU A 78 9.63 -11.33 -3.03
C LEU A 78 10.58 -12.29 -2.32
N THR A 79 11.46 -11.78 -1.45
CA THR A 79 12.55 -12.59 -0.87
C THR A 79 12.22 -13.17 0.51
N GLN A 80 11.30 -12.55 1.25
CA GLN A 80 10.83 -13.00 2.57
C GLN A 80 9.29 -12.96 2.68
N PRO A 81 8.55 -13.57 1.72
CA PRO A 81 7.09 -13.44 1.64
C PRO A 81 6.37 -13.91 2.91
N ASP A 82 6.87 -14.98 3.55
CA ASP A 82 6.31 -15.49 4.80
C ASP A 82 6.38 -14.47 5.93
N ALA A 83 7.51 -13.76 6.06
CA ALA A 83 7.68 -12.76 7.10
C ALA A 83 6.74 -11.56 6.90
N ILE A 84 6.55 -11.11 5.67
CA ILE A 84 5.63 -10.01 5.33
C ILE A 84 4.18 -10.42 5.62
N ARG A 85 3.77 -11.61 5.18
CA ARG A 85 2.44 -12.15 5.46
C ARG A 85 2.18 -12.34 6.95
N GLU A 86 3.20 -12.77 7.71
CA GLU A 86 3.11 -12.90 9.16
C GLU A 86 2.88 -11.52 9.82
N ILE A 87 3.55 -10.46 9.36
CA ILE A 87 3.37 -9.10 9.88
C ILE A 87 1.93 -8.61 9.64
N HIS A 88 1.38 -8.78 8.43
CA HIS A 88 -0.03 -8.44 8.17
C HIS A 88 -0.97 -9.23 9.09
N THR A 89 -0.73 -10.53 9.23
CA THR A 89 -1.54 -11.40 10.10
C THR A 89 -1.52 -10.92 11.55
N GLN A 90 -0.36 -10.54 12.08
CA GLN A 90 -0.24 -10.01 13.45
C GLN A 90 -1.08 -8.73 13.65
N TYR A 91 -1.11 -7.81 12.69
CA TYR A 91 -1.95 -6.62 12.78
C TYR A 91 -3.44 -6.92 12.68
N LEU A 92 -3.83 -7.82 11.77
CA LEU A 92 -5.22 -8.26 11.60
C LEU A 92 -5.75 -8.96 12.87
N GLU A 93 -4.93 -9.83 13.47
CA GLU A 93 -5.24 -10.51 14.74
C GLU A 93 -5.28 -9.54 15.93
N ALA A 94 -4.46 -8.48 15.90
CA ALA A 94 -4.51 -7.40 16.89
C ALA A 94 -5.74 -6.49 16.76
N GLY A 95 -6.51 -6.61 15.67
CA GLY A 95 -7.79 -5.93 15.50
C GLY A 95 -7.85 -4.92 14.35
N ALA A 96 -6.81 -4.82 13.52
CA ALA A 96 -6.86 -3.98 12.33
C ALA A 96 -8.00 -4.42 11.38
N ASP A 97 -8.72 -3.44 10.83
CA ASP A 97 -9.70 -3.63 9.76
C ASP A 97 -9.04 -3.57 8.39
N PHE A 98 -7.99 -2.77 8.28
CA PHE A 98 -7.19 -2.56 7.08
C PHE A 98 -5.73 -2.97 7.33
N VAL A 99 -5.09 -3.51 6.30
CA VAL A 99 -3.63 -3.62 6.25
C VAL A 99 -3.09 -2.93 5.01
N GLU A 100 -2.02 -2.17 5.18
CA GLU A 100 -1.30 -1.54 4.09
C GLU A 100 -0.36 -2.54 3.42
N THR A 101 -0.26 -2.53 2.09
CA THR A 101 0.73 -3.31 1.35
C THR A 101 2.15 -2.83 1.66
N ASN A 102 3.13 -3.74 1.57
CA ASN A 102 4.55 -3.38 1.72
C ASN A 102 5.10 -2.80 0.40
N THR A 103 4.57 -1.64 -0.01
CA THR A 103 4.79 -1.02 -1.32
C THR A 103 5.08 0.48 -1.26
N PHE A 104 5.51 0.99 -0.10
CA PHE A 104 5.81 2.41 0.11
C PHE A 104 6.77 2.99 -0.94
N SER A 105 7.75 2.20 -1.37
CA SER A 105 8.76 2.56 -2.38
C SER A 105 8.58 1.79 -3.69
N GLY A 106 7.38 1.26 -3.94
CA GLY A 106 7.05 0.42 -5.10
C GLY A 106 6.89 1.17 -6.42
N THR A 107 7.69 2.21 -6.69
CA THR A 107 7.69 2.95 -7.96
C THR A 107 9.03 2.80 -8.67
N THR A 108 9.05 2.97 -9.99
CA THR A 108 10.31 2.97 -10.78
C THR A 108 11.28 4.04 -10.31
N ILE A 109 10.76 5.19 -9.87
CA ILE A 109 11.57 6.30 -9.34
C ILE A 109 12.30 5.91 -8.05
N ALA A 110 11.61 5.26 -7.10
CA ALA A 110 12.23 4.87 -5.83
C ALA A 110 13.09 3.61 -5.98
N GLN A 111 12.68 2.64 -6.80
CA GLN A 111 13.45 1.42 -7.02
C GLN A 111 14.75 1.65 -7.81
N ALA A 112 14.89 2.79 -8.50
CA ALA A 112 16.12 3.19 -9.17
C ALA A 112 17.32 3.34 -8.21
N ASP A 113 17.09 3.69 -6.93
CA ASP A 113 18.16 3.73 -5.92
C ASP A 113 18.80 2.34 -5.69
N TYR A 114 18.05 1.27 -5.99
CA TYR A 114 18.48 -0.13 -5.92
C TYR A 114 18.69 -0.77 -7.31
N GLY A 115 18.52 -0.02 -8.41
CA GLY A 115 18.57 -0.56 -9.78
C GLY A 115 17.49 -1.60 -10.10
N MET A 116 16.38 -1.60 -9.37
CA MET A 116 15.32 -2.63 -9.42
C MET A 116 14.05 -2.15 -10.11
N GLU A 117 14.14 -1.16 -11.01
CA GLU A 117 12.99 -0.57 -11.70
C GLU A 117 12.14 -1.62 -12.43
N ASP A 118 12.79 -2.62 -13.04
CA ASP A 118 12.13 -3.70 -13.79
C ASP A 118 11.28 -4.63 -12.90
N LEU A 119 11.47 -4.59 -11.57
CA LEU A 119 10.72 -5.41 -10.61
C LEU A 119 9.45 -4.74 -10.10
N VAL A 120 9.20 -3.47 -10.43
CA VAL A 120 8.10 -2.67 -9.84
C VAL A 120 6.75 -3.36 -10.00
N HIS A 121 6.42 -3.88 -11.17
CA HIS A 121 5.14 -4.58 -11.38
C HIS A 121 5.04 -5.82 -10.48
N GLU A 122 6.05 -6.70 -10.53
CA GLU A 122 6.06 -7.94 -9.76
C GLU A 122 6.00 -7.69 -8.25
N LEU A 123 6.78 -6.71 -7.77
CA LEU A 123 6.86 -6.35 -6.36
C LEU A 123 5.51 -5.92 -5.82
N ASN A 124 4.80 -5.04 -6.54
CA ASN A 124 3.50 -4.54 -6.10
C ASN A 124 2.42 -5.64 -6.15
N VAL A 125 2.40 -6.45 -7.23
CA VAL A 125 1.47 -7.59 -7.33
C VAL A 125 1.71 -8.58 -6.18
N ALA A 126 2.96 -8.95 -5.93
CA ALA A 126 3.31 -9.90 -4.88
C ALA A 126 2.93 -9.36 -3.49
N SER A 127 3.26 -8.10 -3.20
CA SER A 127 2.94 -7.50 -1.91
C SER A 127 1.43 -7.39 -1.65
N ALA A 128 0.66 -6.97 -2.67
CA ALA A 128 -0.80 -6.94 -2.60
C ALA A 128 -1.41 -8.34 -2.38
N ARG A 129 -0.89 -9.37 -3.06
CA ARG A 129 -1.33 -10.76 -2.86
C ARG A 129 -1.05 -11.25 -1.44
N LEU A 130 0.13 -10.97 -0.87
CA LEU A 130 0.45 -11.37 0.51
C LEU A 130 -0.49 -10.73 1.53
N ALA A 131 -0.83 -9.45 1.35
CA ALA A 131 -1.81 -8.78 2.21
C ALA A 131 -3.22 -9.37 2.05
N ARG A 132 -3.64 -9.66 0.81
CA ARG A 132 -4.95 -10.28 0.53
C ARG A 132 -5.05 -11.69 1.12
N GLU A 133 -4.03 -12.50 0.96
CA GLU A 133 -3.95 -13.84 1.56
C GLU A 133 -4.06 -13.79 3.09
N ALA A 134 -3.39 -12.83 3.74
CA ALA A 134 -3.50 -12.64 5.18
C ALA A 134 -4.93 -12.25 5.59
N CYS A 135 -5.55 -11.32 4.88
CA CYS A 135 -6.94 -10.93 5.11
C CYS A 135 -7.90 -12.11 4.93
N ASP A 136 -7.78 -12.88 3.84
CA ASP A 136 -8.62 -14.05 3.57
C ASP A 136 -8.46 -15.13 4.65
N ALA A 137 -7.23 -15.39 5.09
CA ALA A 137 -6.96 -16.36 6.13
C ALA A 137 -7.59 -15.98 7.48
N VAL A 138 -7.61 -14.69 7.82
CA VAL A 138 -8.24 -14.18 9.05
C VAL A 138 -9.77 -14.16 8.92
N GLU A 139 -10.30 -13.70 7.78
CA GLU A 139 -11.75 -13.72 7.49
C GLU A 139 -12.34 -15.13 7.47
N ALA A 140 -11.57 -16.14 7.03
CA ALA A 140 -12.01 -17.53 7.08
C ALA A 140 -12.27 -18.02 8.52
N ARG A 141 -11.60 -17.44 9.51
CA ARG A 141 -11.77 -17.75 10.95
C ARG A 141 -12.90 -16.93 11.59
N ASP A 142 -13.12 -15.70 11.12
CA ASP A 142 -14.21 -14.82 11.55
C ASP A 142 -14.81 -14.06 10.37
N ARG A 143 -15.86 -14.63 9.78
CA ARG A 143 -16.58 -14.05 8.64
C ARG A 143 -17.42 -12.82 9.02
N SER A 144 -17.64 -12.56 10.31
CA SER A 144 -18.47 -11.43 10.74
C SER A 144 -17.75 -10.08 10.59
N ARG A 145 -16.43 -10.11 10.37
CA ARG A 145 -15.59 -8.92 10.34
C ARG A 145 -14.70 -8.94 9.10
N PRO A 146 -15.12 -8.35 7.97
CA PRO A 146 -14.29 -8.28 6.77
C PRO A 146 -12.98 -7.53 7.02
N ARG A 147 -11.97 -7.82 6.20
CA ARG A 147 -10.65 -7.19 6.20
C ARG A 147 -10.34 -6.66 4.80
N PHE A 148 -9.64 -5.55 4.79
CA PHE A 148 -9.41 -4.79 3.58
C PHE A 148 -7.92 -4.55 3.36
N VAL A 149 -7.51 -4.60 2.11
CA VAL A 149 -6.13 -4.32 1.71
C VAL A 149 -6.06 -2.90 1.17
N LEU A 150 -5.18 -2.09 1.75
CA LEU A 150 -4.83 -0.77 1.26
C LEU A 150 -3.56 -0.87 0.42
N GLY A 151 -3.66 -0.56 -0.88
CA GLY A 151 -2.51 -0.39 -1.75
C GLY A 151 -1.76 0.89 -1.40
N ALA A 152 -0.68 0.75 -0.62
CA ALA A 152 0.14 1.86 -0.16
C ALA A 152 0.95 2.45 -1.32
N VAL A 153 0.79 3.75 -1.55
CA VAL A 153 1.50 4.54 -2.57
C VAL A 153 2.21 5.69 -1.85
N GLY A 154 3.53 5.52 -1.66
CA GLY A 154 4.36 6.51 -1.01
C GLY A 154 4.73 7.70 -1.90
N PRO A 155 5.42 8.70 -1.36
CA PRO A 155 5.67 9.97 -2.05
C PRO A 155 6.87 9.96 -3.01
N THR A 156 7.56 8.82 -3.16
CA THR A 156 8.89 8.67 -3.79
C THR A 156 10.01 9.41 -3.05
N ASN A 157 11.25 9.28 -3.54
CA ASN A 157 12.43 10.03 -3.07
C ASN A 157 12.68 11.33 -3.87
N ARG A 158 11.76 11.72 -4.79
CA ARG A 158 11.89 12.91 -5.65
C ARG A 158 10.77 13.91 -5.35
N THR A 159 10.98 15.17 -5.71
CA THR A 159 10.04 16.27 -5.43
C THR A 159 9.83 17.15 -6.65
N LEU A 160 8.58 17.54 -6.89
CA LEU A 160 8.19 18.47 -7.96
C LEU A 160 8.08 19.91 -7.48
N SER A 161 7.84 20.14 -6.19
CA SER A 161 7.64 21.47 -5.64
C SER A 161 8.92 22.10 -5.10
N ILE A 162 9.91 21.29 -4.71
CA ILE A 162 11.14 21.77 -4.06
C ILE A 162 12.35 21.42 -4.93
N SER A 163 13.22 22.38 -5.20
CA SER A 163 14.47 22.09 -5.89
C SER A 163 15.43 21.31 -4.97
N PRO A 164 16.03 20.21 -5.43
CA PRO A 164 17.11 19.55 -4.69
C PRO A 164 18.44 20.30 -4.82
N ASN A 165 18.54 21.31 -5.68
CA ASN A 165 19.74 22.14 -5.86
C ASN A 165 19.53 23.51 -5.22
N VAL A 166 20.26 23.79 -4.13
CA VAL A 166 20.17 25.06 -3.39
C VAL A 166 20.55 26.26 -4.25
N GLU A 167 21.45 26.07 -5.22
CA GLU A 167 21.93 27.14 -6.10
C GLU A 167 21.00 27.40 -7.30
N ASP A 168 20.05 26.50 -7.58
CA ASP A 168 19.09 26.64 -8.67
C ASP A 168 17.66 26.32 -8.19
N PRO A 169 16.86 27.33 -7.80
CA PRO A 169 15.50 27.11 -7.31
C PRO A 169 14.53 26.62 -8.41
N GLY A 170 14.90 26.74 -9.69
CA GLY A 170 14.10 26.26 -10.82
C GLY A 170 14.37 24.80 -11.18
N PHE A 171 15.50 24.23 -10.74
CA PHE A 171 15.88 22.86 -11.05
C PHE A 171 14.90 21.83 -10.47
N ARG A 172 14.59 20.80 -11.26
CA ARG A 172 13.79 19.63 -10.84
C ARG A 172 14.49 18.37 -11.34
N ASN A 173 14.56 17.35 -10.49
CA ASN A 173 15.17 16.07 -10.81
C ASN A 173 14.15 15.02 -11.31
N VAL A 174 12.89 15.42 -11.44
CA VAL A 174 11.78 14.65 -12.00
C VAL A 174 10.73 15.61 -12.57
N THR A 175 9.97 15.16 -13.55
CA THR A 175 8.85 15.87 -14.16
C THR A 175 7.50 15.31 -13.70
N PHE A 176 6.43 16.08 -13.90
CA PHE A 176 5.08 15.64 -13.54
C PHE A 176 4.69 14.37 -14.30
N ASP A 177 4.97 14.32 -15.61
CA ASP A 177 4.63 13.17 -16.45
C ASP A 177 5.40 11.90 -16.06
N GLU A 178 6.68 12.02 -15.66
CA GLU A 178 7.46 10.89 -15.14
C GLU A 178 6.84 10.30 -13.86
N LEU A 179 6.37 11.16 -12.95
CA LEU A 179 5.67 10.71 -11.74
C LEU A 179 4.32 10.08 -12.07
N VAL A 180 3.54 10.64 -13.00
CA VAL A 180 2.28 10.03 -13.46
C VAL A 180 2.55 8.62 -14.01
N VAL A 181 3.58 8.44 -14.84
CA VAL A 181 3.94 7.12 -15.38
C VAL A 181 4.33 6.15 -14.25
N ALA A 182 5.19 6.58 -13.33
CA ALA A 182 5.66 5.73 -12.23
C ALA A 182 4.52 5.32 -11.29
N TYR A 183 3.65 6.26 -10.90
CA TYR A 183 2.49 5.97 -10.06
C TYR A 183 1.47 5.09 -10.77
N ARG A 184 1.21 5.35 -12.05
CA ARG A 184 0.30 4.51 -12.84
C ARG A 184 0.76 3.06 -12.88
N GLN A 185 2.05 2.82 -13.14
CA GLN A 185 2.61 1.46 -13.14
C GLN A 185 2.42 0.76 -11.80
N GLN A 186 2.68 1.45 -10.70
CA GLN A 186 2.46 0.94 -9.35
C GLN A 186 0.97 0.60 -9.11
N VAL A 187 0.07 1.55 -9.39
CA VAL A 187 -1.37 1.41 -9.11
C VAL A 187 -1.98 0.30 -9.96
N GLU A 188 -1.64 0.20 -11.24
CA GLU A 188 -2.10 -0.90 -12.11
C GLU A 188 -1.68 -2.28 -11.54
N ALA A 189 -0.45 -2.40 -11.04
CA ALA A 189 0.06 -3.61 -10.40
C ALA A 189 -0.63 -3.92 -9.06
N LEU A 190 -0.88 -2.91 -8.22
CA LEU A 190 -1.64 -3.06 -6.97
C LEU A 190 -3.07 -3.54 -7.24
N MET A 191 -3.74 -2.96 -8.24
CA MET A 191 -5.08 -3.36 -8.66
C MET A 191 -5.10 -4.82 -9.15
N GLU A 192 -4.12 -5.23 -9.96
CA GLU A 192 -3.95 -6.62 -10.38
C GLU A 192 -3.72 -7.57 -9.18
N GLY A 193 -2.97 -7.11 -8.18
CA GLY A 193 -2.71 -7.85 -6.94
C GLY A 193 -3.93 -7.98 -6.01
N GLY A 194 -5.02 -7.26 -6.27
CA GLY A 194 -6.28 -7.40 -5.54
C GLY A 194 -6.42 -6.51 -4.31
N VAL A 195 -5.85 -5.30 -4.32
CA VAL A 195 -6.11 -4.29 -3.28
C VAL A 195 -7.56 -3.80 -3.33
N ASP A 196 -8.10 -3.43 -2.17
CA ASP A 196 -9.47 -2.92 -2.05
C ASP A 196 -9.54 -1.39 -2.24
N VAL A 197 -8.51 -0.67 -1.75
CA VAL A 197 -8.43 0.79 -1.80
C VAL A 197 -6.99 1.21 -2.10
N ILE A 198 -6.79 2.25 -2.91
CA ILE A 198 -5.48 2.89 -3.08
C ILE A 198 -5.32 3.97 -2.02
N LEU A 199 -4.20 3.93 -1.29
CA LEU A 199 -3.86 4.89 -0.26
C LEU A 199 -2.61 5.67 -0.70
N VAL A 200 -2.82 6.90 -1.19
CA VAL A 200 -1.71 7.86 -1.40
C VAL A 200 -1.35 8.45 -0.05
N GLU A 201 -0.20 8.08 0.48
CA GLU A 201 0.18 8.35 1.86
C GLU A 201 1.50 9.14 1.99
N THR A 202 1.77 9.61 3.21
CA THR A 202 3.00 10.33 3.57
C THR A 202 3.32 11.47 2.59
N ILE A 203 2.29 12.20 2.18
CA ILE A 203 2.37 13.29 1.19
C ILE A 203 3.17 14.46 1.77
N PHE A 204 4.46 14.53 1.45
CA PHE A 204 5.29 15.70 1.76
C PHE A 204 5.28 16.74 0.63
N ASP A 205 4.98 16.32 -0.61
CA ASP A 205 4.86 17.17 -1.79
C ASP A 205 3.47 17.00 -2.43
N THR A 206 2.64 18.04 -2.34
CA THR A 206 1.27 17.99 -2.88
C THR A 206 1.22 17.86 -4.40
N LEU A 207 2.28 18.24 -5.12
CA LEU A 207 2.32 18.09 -6.57
C LEU A 207 2.63 16.65 -6.98
N ASN A 208 3.40 15.91 -6.17
CA ASN A 208 3.53 14.45 -6.33
C ASN A 208 2.19 13.76 -6.10
N ALA A 209 1.45 14.14 -5.04
CA ALA A 209 0.13 13.57 -4.80
C ALA A 209 -0.86 13.85 -5.94
N LYS A 210 -0.80 15.03 -6.57
CA LYS A 210 -1.59 15.32 -7.78
C LYS A 210 -1.20 14.47 -8.98
N ALA A 211 0.03 14.00 -9.07
CA ALA A 211 0.44 13.08 -10.13
C ALA A 211 -0.07 11.65 -9.87
N ALA A 212 -0.32 11.29 -8.60
CA ALA A 212 -0.86 9.99 -8.21
C ALA A 212 -2.40 9.88 -8.33
N LEU A 213 -3.13 11.00 -8.30
CA LEU A 213 -4.61 11.08 -8.33
C LEU A 213 -5.17 11.29 -9.74
#